data_AF-D3GEU6-F1
#
_entry.id   AF-D3GEU6-F1
#
_cell.length_a   1.000
_cell.length_b   1.000
_cell.length_c   1.000
_cell.angle_alpha   90.00
_cell.angle_beta   90.00
_cell.angle_gamma   90.00
#
_symmetry.space_group_name_H-M   'P 1'
#
loop_
_entity.id
_entity.type
_entity.pdbx_description
1 polymer ?
#
loop_
_entity_poly.entity_id
_entity_poly.type
_entity_poly.pdbx_seq_one_letter_code
_entity_poly.pdbx_strand_id
1 'polypeptide(L)'
;WKYFDYNFGSNERRQAAIQSGEYNYKNNFPIDVDRWHDKTFVTIIRDSGVPSSLNVISNKIGDGGPLLEPYPNWSWAKNQNCSGITSVYRVAIDVWDRLWVLDNGISGQTSVCSSQIVVFDLKTSQLLKQVKIPHNIAINSTTGSRNLVTPIVQSFDYNNTLVYIADVEGYALIIYNNADDSFQR
;
A
#
# COMPACT_ATOMS: atom_id res chain seq x y z
N TRP A 1 -2.48 20.11 2.89
CA TRP A 1 -3.56 19.86 1.92
C TRP A 1 -4.88 20.37 2.47
N LYS A 2 -5.71 20.98 1.62
CA LYS A 2 -7.14 21.16 1.89
C LYS A 2 -7.92 19.89 1.56
N TYR A 3 -7.51 19.19 0.50
CA TYR A 3 -7.94 17.86 0.09
C TYR A 3 -6.83 17.22 -0.76
N PHE A 4 -6.84 15.90 -0.89
CA PHE A 4 -5.89 15.18 -1.73
C PHE A 4 -6.35 15.14 -3.19
N ASP A 5 -5.40 15.32 -4.10
CA ASP A 5 -5.58 15.25 -5.54
C ASP A 5 -4.34 14.60 -6.15
N TYR A 6 -4.46 14.10 -7.38
CA TYR A 6 -3.45 13.27 -8.03
C TYR A 6 -2.97 13.89 -9.34
N ASN A 7 -1.72 13.65 -9.69
CA ASN A 7 -1.19 14.01 -11.00
C ASN A 7 -1.66 13.00 -12.07
N PHE A 8 -2.87 13.19 -12.59
CA PHE A 8 -3.42 12.38 -13.69
C PHE A 8 -2.73 12.60 -15.06
N GLY A 9 -1.76 13.52 -15.13
CA GLY A 9 -1.03 13.88 -16.34
C GLY A 9 -1.72 14.92 -17.23
N SER A 10 -3.06 14.99 -17.22
CA SER A 10 -3.82 16.06 -17.88
C SER A 10 -5.16 16.33 -17.19
N ASN A 11 -5.74 17.50 -17.44
CA ASN A 11 -7.04 17.88 -16.87
C ASN A 11 -8.17 16.99 -17.43
N GLU A 12 -8.09 16.58 -18.69
CA GLU A 12 -9.08 15.70 -19.31
C GLU A 12 -9.11 14.34 -18.60
N ARG A 13 -7.94 13.77 -18.29
CA ARG A 13 -7.84 12.51 -17.53
C ARG A 13 -8.37 12.66 -16.11
N ARG A 14 -8.07 13.79 -15.45
CA ARG A 14 -8.62 14.10 -14.13
C ARG A 14 -10.16 14.19 -14.16
N GLN A 15 -10.72 14.89 -15.15
CA GLN A 15 -12.18 15.00 -15.29
C GLN A 15 -12.82 13.66 -15.61
N ALA A 16 -12.20 12.84 -16.46
CA ALA A 16 -12.67 11.49 -16.74
C ALA A 16 -12.69 10.61 -15.47
N ALA A 17 -11.64 10.67 -14.63
CA ALA A 17 -11.58 9.96 -13.35
C ALA A 17 -12.66 10.42 -12.36
N ILE A 18 -13.01 11.72 -12.36
CA ILE A 18 -14.11 12.24 -11.55
C ILE A 18 -15.46 11.73 -12.07
N GLN A 19 -15.68 11.79 -13.39
CA GLN A 19 -16.94 11.37 -14.01
C GLN A 19 -17.19 9.86 -13.90
N SER A 20 -16.13 9.05 -13.97
CA SER A 20 -16.22 7.60 -13.77
C SER A 20 -16.39 7.18 -12.30
N GLY A 21 -16.17 8.10 -11.36
CA GLY A 21 -16.14 7.80 -9.93
C GLY A 21 -14.82 7.18 -9.43
N GLU A 22 -13.81 7.05 -10.29
CA GLU A 22 -12.47 6.58 -9.90
C GLU A 22 -11.80 7.56 -8.92
N TYR A 23 -12.12 8.84 -9.00
CA TYR A 23 -11.63 9.88 -8.10
C TYR A 23 -12.77 10.69 -7.47
N ASN A 24 -12.80 10.70 -6.13
CA ASN A 24 -13.63 11.60 -5.33
C ASN A 24 -12.79 12.15 -4.17
N TYR A 25 -12.47 13.45 -4.23
CA TYR A 25 -11.60 14.12 -3.24
C TYR A 25 -12.08 13.97 -1.78
N LYS A 26 -13.38 13.71 -1.55
CA LYS A 26 -13.95 13.54 -0.20
C LYS A 26 -13.61 12.21 0.47
N ASN A 27 -13.17 11.22 -0.32
CA ASN A 27 -12.96 9.84 0.15
C ASN A 27 -11.48 9.49 0.33
N ASN A 28 -10.57 10.47 0.25
CA ASN A 28 -9.13 10.22 0.30
C ASN A 28 -8.60 10.46 1.71
N PHE A 29 -8.51 9.39 2.50
CA PHE A 29 -8.04 9.40 3.88
C PHE A 29 -6.59 8.89 3.98
N PRO A 30 -5.62 9.75 4.34
CA PRO A 30 -4.26 9.33 4.56
C PRO A 30 -4.14 8.56 5.87
N ILE A 31 -3.27 7.54 5.90
CA ILE A 31 -3.07 6.72 7.09
C ILE A 31 -1.60 6.60 7.48
N ASP A 32 -0.67 6.60 6.53
CA ASP A 32 0.76 6.53 6.79
C ASP A 32 1.58 7.46 5.89
N VAL A 33 2.74 7.84 6.40
CA VAL A 33 3.77 8.60 5.67
C VAL A 33 5.14 8.06 6.04
N ASP A 34 5.99 7.91 5.04
CA ASP A 34 7.40 7.56 5.24
C ASP A 34 8.27 8.34 4.25
N ARG A 35 9.55 8.50 4.55
CA ARG A 35 10.45 9.35 3.76
C ARG A 35 11.75 8.63 3.43
N TRP A 36 12.08 8.64 2.14
CA TRP A 36 13.37 8.20 1.63
C TRP A 36 13.96 9.30 0.75
N HIS A 37 15.05 9.92 1.19
CA HIS A 37 15.69 11.06 0.53
C HIS A 37 14.70 12.19 0.15
N ASP A 38 14.46 12.38 -1.14
CA ASP A 38 13.57 13.37 -1.73
C ASP A 38 12.12 12.86 -1.87
N LYS A 39 11.90 11.55 -1.76
CA LYS A 39 10.57 10.93 -1.83
C LYS A 39 9.90 10.94 -0.48
N THR A 40 8.68 11.47 -0.42
CA THR A 40 7.78 11.31 0.72
C THR A 40 6.60 10.46 0.27
N PHE A 41 6.51 9.26 0.81
CA PHE A 41 5.43 8.33 0.57
C PHE A 41 4.19 8.74 1.37
N VAL A 42 3.03 8.56 0.77
CA VAL A 42 1.73 8.79 1.40
C VAL A 42 0.83 7.63 1.03
N THR A 43 0.30 6.93 2.03
CA THR A 43 -0.69 5.88 1.81
C THR A 43 -2.10 6.44 2.00
N ILE A 44 -3.01 6.07 1.10
CA ILE A 44 -4.43 6.42 1.16
C ILE A 44 -5.22 5.12 1.26
N ILE A 45 -6.08 4.99 2.28
CA ILE A 45 -6.94 3.82 2.47
C ILE A 45 -7.80 3.63 1.22
N ARG A 46 -7.81 2.43 0.64
CA ARG A 46 -8.62 2.17 -0.56
C ARG A 46 -10.10 2.16 -0.25
N ASP A 47 -10.84 3.00 -0.96
CA ASP A 47 -12.29 2.97 -1.03
C ASP A 47 -12.73 3.47 -2.43
N SER A 48 -14.04 3.49 -2.67
CA SER A 48 -14.63 4.13 -3.84
C SER A 48 -14.17 5.59 -3.96
N GLY A 49 -13.67 5.98 -5.14
CA GLY A 49 -13.13 7.32 -5.38
C GLY A 49 -11.68 7.53 -4.92
N VAL A 50 -10.96 6.47 -4.56
CA VAL A 50 -9.51 6.52 -4.31
C VAL A 50 -8.79 5.89 -5.50
N PRO A 51 -8.05 6.68 -6.34
CA PRO A 51 -7.37 6.18 -7.53
C PRO A 51 -6.16 5.30 -7.24
N SER A 52 -5.37 5.65 -6.20
CA SER A 52 -4.15 4.92 -5.84
C SER A 52 -3.92 4.93 -4.34
N SER A 53 -3.56 3.76 -3.80
CA SER A 53 -3.35 3.60 -2.36
C SER A 53 -1.92 3.87 -1.91
N LEU A 54 -0.91 3.63 -2.76
CA LEU A 54 0.49 3.95 -2.47
C LEU A 54 0.96 5.07 -3.41
N ASN A 55 1.40 6.18 -2.82
CA ASN A 55 1.75 7.37 -3.58
C ASN A 55 3.04 8.00 -3.07
N VAL A 56 3.63 8.87 -3.88
CA VAL A 56 4.63 9.85 -3.48
C VAL A 56 4.09 11.26 -3.71
N ILE A 57 4.56 12.23 -2.93
CA ILE A 57 4.29 13.64 -3.18
C ILE A 57 5.08 14.09 -4.42
N SER A 58 4.38 14.62 -5.42
CA SER A 58 4.99 15.19 -6.63
C SER A 58 5.45 16.63 -6.42
N ASN A 59 6.19 17.15 -7.39
CA ASN A 59 6.57 18.56 -7.46
C ASN A 59 5.46 19.48 -8.01
N LYS A 60 4.32 18.93 -8.45
CA LYS A 60 3.19 19.71 -8.97
C LYS A 60 2.27 20.12 -7.82
N ILE A 61 1.71 21.32 -7.91
CA ILE A 61 0.79 21.87 -6.91
C ILE A 61 -0.56 22.14 -7.58
N GLY A 62 -1.62 21.59 -7.02
CA GLY A 62 -3.00 21.94 -7.36
C GLY A 62 -3.67 22.78 -6.28
N ASP A 63 -4.94 23.10 -6.47
CA ASP A 63 -5.70 23.99 -5.57
C ASP A 63 -5.81 23.46 -4.13
N GLY A 64 -5.77 22.14 -3.95
CA GLY A 64 -5.79 21.45 -2.67
C GLY A 64 -4.42 21.34 -1.99
N GLY A 65 -3.32 21.51 -2.71
CA GLY A 65 -1.95 21.27 -2.24
C GLY A 65 -1.09 20.51 -3.26
N PRO A 66 0.10 20.02 -2.86
CA PRO A 66 0.94 19.18 -3.71
C PRO A 66 0.19 17.95 -4.23
N LEU A 67 0.34 17.60 -5.51
CA LEU A 67 -0.36 16.45 -6.08
C LEU A 67 0.34 15.14 -5.71
N LEU A 68 -0.45 14.08 -5.50
CA LEU A 68 0.06 12.72 -5.32
C LEU A 68 0.34 12.04 -6.67
N GLU A 69 1.39 11.24 -6.72
CA GLU A 69 1.73 10.36 -7.85
C GLU A 69 1.75 8.91 -7.38
N PRO A 70 1.04 7.98 -8.06
CA PRO A 70 1.10 6.56 -7.72
C PRO A 70 2.52 6.02 -7.82
N TYR A 71 2.93 5.23 -6.83
CA TYR A 71 4.27 4.64 -6.79
C TYR A 71 4.22 3.12 -7.05
N PRO A 72 5.14 2.57 -7.87
CA PRO A 72 6.09 3.28 -8.74
C PRO A 72 5.44 4.05 -9.89
N ASN A 73 4.26 3.63 -10.34
CA ASN A 73 3.49 4.29 -11.40
C ASN A 73 2.04 3.76 -11.42
N TRP A 74 1.22 4.30 -12.34
CA TRP A 74 -0.20 3.96 -12.48
C TRP A 74 -0.52 2.47 -12.73
N SER A 75 0.42 1.65 -13.23
CA SER A 75 0.18 0.21 -13.41
C SER A 75 -0.08 -0.51 -12.08
N TRP A 76 0.53 -0.03 -10.99
CA TRP A 76 0.35 -0.59 -9.65
C TRP A 76 -0.95 -0.15 -8.98
N ALA A 77 -1.50 1.00 -9.39
CA ALA A 77 -2.78 1.49 -8.93
C ALA A 77 -3.96 0.73 -9.56
N LYS A 78 -3.79 0.27 -10.81
CA LYS A 78 -4.78 -0.53 -11.55
C LYS A 78 -4.72 -1.98 -11.09
N ASN A 79 -5.40 -2.29 -9.99
CA ASN A 79 -5.41 -3.64 -9.44
C ASN A 79 -6.36 -4.61 -10.19
N GLN A 80 -6.17 -4.75 -11.50
CA GLN A 80 -6.89 -5.76 -12.27
C GLN A 80 -6.34 -7.15 -11.92
N ASN A 81 -7.23 -8.07 -11.52
CA ASN A 81 -6.90 -9.45 -11.16
C ASN A 81 -5.91 -9.60 -9.99
N CYS A 82 -5.90 -8.68 -9.03
CA CYS A 82 -5.04 -8.75 -7.84
C CYS A 82 -3.54 -8.82 -8.15
N SER A 83 -3.12 -8.23 -9.27
CA SER A 83 -1.70 -8.17 -9.69
C SER A 83 -0.98 -6.93 -9.16
N GLY A 84 -1.71 -5.86 -8.86
CA GLY A 84 -1.18 -4.61 -8.33
C GLY A 84 -1.37 -4.47 -6.82
N ILE A 85 -1.42 -3.22 -6.35
CA ILE A 85 -1.67 -2.86 -4.96
C ILE A 85 -3.14 -2.52 -4.77
N THR A 86 -3.80 -3.22 -3.86
CA THR A 86 -5.19 -2.96 -3.48
C THR A 86 -5.25 -1.78 -2.51
N SER A 87 -4.79 -1.98 -1.28
CA SER A 87 -4.97 -1.07 -0.16
C SER A 87 -3.84 -1.21 0.85
N VAL A 88 -3.04 -0.16 0.96
CA VAL A 88 -1.88 -0.08 1.84
C VAL A 88 -2.25 0.79 3.02
N TYR A 89 -2.13 0.23 4.21
CA TYR A 89 -2.28 1.02 5.43
C TYR A 89 -0.93 1.58 5.81
N ARG A 90 0.05 0.72 6.12
CA ARG A 90 1.39 1.18 6.48
C ARG A 90 2.46 0.58 5.60
N VAL A 91 3.54 1.33 5.47
CA VAL A 91 4.78 0.91 4.84
C VAL A 91 5.89 0.88 5.88
N ALA A 92 7.03 0.29 5.51
CA ALA A 92 8.25 0.41 6.27
C ALA A 92 9.43 0.47 5.31
N ILE A 93 10.34 1.41 5.54
CA ILE A 93 11.62 1.48 4.85
C ILE A 93 12.69 0.86 5.74
N ASP A 94 13.47 -0.08 5.20
CA ASP A 94 14.57 -0.71 5.95
C ASP A 94 15.94 -0.08 5.65
N VAL A 95 16.95 -0.55 6.37
CA VAL A 95 18.34 -0.08 6.27
C VAL A 95 19.00 -0.38 4.93
N TRP A 96 18.36 -1.15 4.05
CA TRP A 96 18.87 -1.56 2.74
C TRP A 96 18.20 -0.80 1.58
N ASP A 97 17.47 0.27 1.88
CA ASP A 97 16.71 1.06 0.91
C ASP A 97 15.62 0.24 0.21
N ARG A 98 14.97 -0.67 0.95
CA ARG A 98 13.79 -1.40 0.45
C ARG A 98 12.53 -0.85 1.08
N LEU A 99 11.53 -0.61 0.25
CA LEU A 99 10.18 -0.24 0.68
C LEU A 99 9.33 -1.51 0.82
N TRP A 100 8.97 -1.83 2.06
CA TRP A 100 8.06 -2.90 2.41
C TRP A 100 6.64 -2.36 2.48
N VAL A 101 5.77 -2.89 1.63
CA VAL A 101 4.38 -2.47 1.47
C VAL A 101 3.48 -3.60 1.92
N LEU A 102 2.67 -3.36 2.95
CA LEU A 102 1.64 -4.28 3.39
C LEU A 102 0.32 -3.93 2.70
N ASP A 103 -0.04 -4.69 1.68
CA ASP A 103 -1.35 -4.59 1.03
C ASP A 103 -2.32 -5.56 1.70
N ASN A 104 -3.36 -5.03 2.35
CA ASN A 104 -4.32 -5.85 3.08
C ASN A 104 -5.40 -6.47 2.17
N GLY A 105 -5.51 -6.02 0.91
CA GLY A 105 -6.47 -6.57 -0.06
C GLY A 105 -7.93 -6.12 0.14
N ILE A 106 -8.19 -5.13 1.00
CA ILE A 106 -9.54 -4.66 1.37
C ILE A 106 -9.83 -3.30 0.72
N SER A 107 -11.00 -3.17 0.09
CA SER A 107 -11.52 -1.89 -0.43
C SER A 107 -12.82 -1.54 0.28
N GLY A 108 -12.83 -0.44 1.03
CA GLY A 108 -13.92 -0.12 1.95
C GLY A 108 -14.10 -1.24 2.98
N GLN A 109 -15.20 -1.98 2.88
CA GLN A 109 -15.49 -3.15 3.76
C GLN A 109 -15.38 -4.49 3.03
N THR A 110 -14.99 -4.48 1.75
CA THR A 110 -15.00 -5.68 0.91
C THR A 110 -13.59 -6.22 0.76
N SER A 111 -13.41 -7.52 1.03
CA SER A 111 -12.19 -8.24 0.68
C SER A 111 -12.14 -8.49 -0.83
N VAL A 112 -11.31 -7.72 -1.55
CA VAL A 112 -11.20 -7.79 -3.01
C VAL A 112 -10.08 -8.74 -3.43
N CYS A 113 -8.97 -8.75 -2.68
CA CYS A 113 -7.77 -9.54 -2.98
C CYS A 113 -7.21 -10.23 -1.74
N SER A 114 -6.34 -11.24 -1.93
CA SER A 114 -5.53 -11.77 -0.83
C SER A 114 -4.58 -10.70 -0.31
N SER A 115 -4.35 -10.65 1.00
CA SER A 115 -3.31 -9.79 1.57
C SER A 115 -1.93 -10.23 1.08
N GLN A 116 -1.03 -9.29 0.89
CA GLN A 116 0.30 -9.53 0.33
C GLN A 116 1.33 -8.55 0.89
N ILE A 117 2.59 -8.97 0.85
CA ILE A 117 3.76 -8.14 1.09
C ILE A 117 4.37 -7.85 -0.28
N VAL A 118 4.53 -6.58 -0.61
CA VAL A 118 5.21 -6.13 -1.83
C VAL A 118 6.46 -5.36 -1.43
N VAL A 119 7.61 -5.69 -2.02
CA VAL A 119 8.89 -5.10 -1.69
C VAL A 119 9.46 -4.44 -2.92
N PHE A 120 9.74 -3.14 -2.84
CA PHE A 120 10.40 -2.39 -3.91
C PHE A 120 11.82 -2.01 -3.51
N ASP A 121 12.74 -2.05 -4.47
CA ASP A 121 14.02 -1.37 -4.36
C ASP A 121 13.79 0.13 -4.56
N LEU A 122 14.10 0.96 -3.56
CA LEU A 122 13.90 2.41 -3.65
C LEU A 122 14.87 3.09 -4.62
N LYS A 123 16.05 2.50 -4.85
CA LYS A 123 17.06 3.06 -5.77
C LYS A 123 16.61 2.96 -7.22
N THR A 124 15.95 1.86 -7.58
CA THR A 124 15.54 1.56 -8.95
C THR A 124 14.03 1.68 -9.17
N SER A 125 13.25 1.81 -8.10
CA SER A 125 11.78 1.73 -8.09
C SER A 125 11.23 0.45 -8.72
N GLN A 126 12.03 -0.63 -8.71
CA GLN A 126 11.65 -1.93 -9.27
C GLN A 126 11.12 -2.86 -8.18
N LEU A 127 10.24 -3.77 -8.58
CA LEU A 127 9.76 -4.84 -7.73
C LEU A 127 10.92 -5.81 -7.41
N LEU A 128 11.17 -6.02 -6.12
CA LEU A 128 12.06 -7.07 -5.64
C LEU A 128 11.29 -8.35 -5.31
N LYS A 129 10.15 -8.20 -4.64
CA LYS A 129 9.40 -9.34 -4.13
C LYS A 129 7.91 -9.04 -4.03
N GLN A 130 7.07 -10.04 -4.30
CA GLN A 130 5.64 -10.01 -4.05
C GLN A 130 5.21 -11.36 -3.49
N VAL A 131 4.78 -11.39 -2.24
CA VAL A 131 4.41 -12.63 -1.53
C VAL A 131 3.00 -12.51 -0.99
N LYS A 132 2.15 -13.48 -1.31
CA LYS A 132 0.79 -13.56 -0.77
C LYS A 132 0.83 -14.16 0.63
N ILE A 133 0.13 -13.53 1.56
CA ILE A 133 -0.06 -14.07 2.91
C ILE A 133 -1.10 -15.19 2.80
N PRO A 134 -0.79 -16.43 3.23
CA PRO A 134 -1.72 -17.55 3.15
C PRO A 134 -3.04 -17.24 3.86
N HIS A 135 -4.16 -17.68 3.31
CA HIS A 135 -5.50 -17.35 3.82
C HIS A 135 -5.69 -17.77 5.29
N ASN A 136 -5.21 -18.95 5.66
CA ASN A 136 -5.27 -19.47 7.03
C ASN A 136 -4.36 -18.70 8.02
N ILE A 137 -3.37 -17.96 7.52
CA ILE A 137 -2.52 -17.08 8.33
C ILE A 137 -3.13 -15.68 8.40
N ALA A 138 -3.70 -15.18 7.31
CA ALA A 138 -4.21 -13.82 7.22
C ALA A 138 -5.53 -13.61 7.98
N ILE A 139 -6.34 -14.66 8.16
CA ILE A 139 -7.72 -14.57 8.66
C ILE A 139 -7.88 -15.36 9.95
N ASN A 140 -8.60 -14.78 10.90
CA ASN A 140 -9.03 -15.49 12.09
C ASN A 140 -10.05 -16.57 11.72
N SER A 141 -9.74 -17.84 11.99
CA SER A 141 -10.57 -18.98 11.59
C SER A 141 -11.93 -19.06 12.30
N THR A 142 -12.09 -18.36 13.42
CA THR A 142 -13.34 -18.33 14.19
C THR A 142 -14.24 -17.18 13.76
N THR A 143 -13.70 -15.97 13.61
CA THR A 143 -14.49 -14.78 13.27
C THR A 143 -14.60 -14.52 11.77
N GLY A 144 -13.67 -15.06 10.98
CA GLY A 144 -13.53 -14.74 9.56
C GLY A 144 -12.96 -13.34 9.30
N SER A 145 -12.56 -12.62 10.34
CA SER A 145 -12.09 -11.23 10.25
C SER A 145 -10.58 -11.14 10.04
N ARG A 146 -10.15 -10.08 9.37
CA ARG A 146 -8.76 -9.64 9.27
C ARG A 146 -8.71 -8.13 9.06
N ASN A 147 -7.68 -7.50 9.59
CA ASN A 147 -7.30 -6.14 9.25
C ASN A 147 -5.80 -5.99 9.54
N LEU A 148 -4.98 -6.30 8.52
CA LEU A 148 -3.53 -6.23 8.63
C LEU A 148 -3.10 -4.78 8.47
N VAL A 149 -2.58 -4.17 9.54
CA VAL A 149 -2.36 -2.71 9.59
C VAL A 149 -0.88 -2.34 9.57
N THR A 150 -0.09 -2.88 10.49
CA THR A 150 1.26 -2.37 10.77
C THR A 150 2.30 -3.45 10.48
N PRO A 151 3.15 -3.29 9.45
CA PRO A 151 4.39 -4.03 9.32
C PRO A 151 5.52 -3.35 10.11
N ILE A 152 6.26 -4.11 10.92
CA ILE A 152 7.54 -3.70 11.49
C ILE A 152 8.61 -4.60 10.89
N VAL A 153 9.60 -3.98 10.25
CA VAL A 153 10.66 -4.70 9.52
C VAL A 153 11.94 -4.72 10.33
N GLN A 154 12.40 -5.91 10.69
CA GLN A 154 13.69 -6.15 11.34
C GLN A 154 14.65 -6.82 10.35
N SER A 155 15.65 -6.06 9.88
CA SER A 155 16.68 -6.57 8.97
C SER A 155 17.92 -7.01 9.74
N PHE A 156 18.34 -8.27 9.55
CA PHE A 156 19.62 -8.79 10.06
C PHE A 156 20.72 -8.67 9.00
N ASP A 157 20.37 -9.05 7.76
CA ASP A 157 21.15 -8.79 6.56
C ASP A 157 20.19 -8.53 5.38
N TYR A 158 20.72 -8.42 4.16
CA TYR A 158 19.90 -8.11 2.98
C TYR A 158 18.85 -9.19 2.68
N ASN A 159 19.14 -10.47 2.91
CA ASN A 159 18.22 -11.57 2.63
C ASN A 159 17.48 -12.07 3.88
N ASN A 160 18.03 -11.83 5.07
CA ASN A 160 17.43 -12.22 6.34
C ASN A 160 16.70 -11.03 6.98
N THR A 161 15.38 -11.06 6.89
CA THR A 161 14.51 -9.99 7.39
C THR A 161 13.25 -10.61 7.96
N LEU A 162 12.88 -10.22 9.18
CA LEU A 162 11.60 -10.56 9.79
C LEU A 162 10.64 -9.38 9.65
N VAL A 163 9.40 -9.67 9.28
CA VAL A 163 8.32 -8.68 9.23
C VAL A 163 7.23 -9.09 10.21
N TYR A 164 7.01 -8.26 11.22
CA TYR A 164 5.96 -8.42 12.22
C TYR A 164 4.74 -7.64 11.79
N ILE A 165 3.59 -8.30 11.65
CA ILE A 165 2.37 -7.74 11.08
C ILE A 165 1.24 -7.83 12.11
N ALA A 166 0.72 -6.69 12.55
CA ALA A 166 -0.41 -6.64 13.45
C ALA A 166 -1.75 -6.83 12.69
N ASP A 167 -2.53 -7.82 13.10
CA ASP A 167 -3.91 -8.07 12.64
C ASP A 167 -4.91 -7.60 13.71
N VAL A 168 -5.44 -6.38 13.55
CA VAL A 168 -6.23 -5.73 14.61
C VAL A 168 -7.66 -6.25 14.72
N GLU A 169 -8.20 -6.86 13.66
CA GLU A 169 -9.54 -7.47 13.67
C GLU A 169 -9.50 -8.99 13.78
N GLY A 170 -8.40 -9.63 13.39
CA GLY A 170 -8.20 -11.05 13.61
C GLY A 170 -7.48 -11.42 14.91
N TYR A 171 -7.06 -10.41 15.69
CA TYR A 171 -6.42 -10.54 17.01
C TYR A 171 -5.15 -11.38 17.00
N ALA A 172 -4.25 -11.11 16.05
CA ALA A 172 -3.02 -11.89 15.90
C ALA A 172 -1.80 -11.04 15.56
N LEU A 173 -0.63 -11.64 15.78
CA LEU A 173 0.66 -11.13 15.34
C LEU A 173 1.22 -12.11 14.30
N ILE A 174 1.21 -11.70 13.04
CA ILE A 174 1.78 -12.52 11.96
C ILE A 174 3.27 -12.20 11.85
N ILE A 175 4.10 -13.23 11.69
CA ILE A 175 5.53 -13.10 11.44
C ILE A 175 5.81 -13.67 10.05
N TYR A 176 6.42 -12.86 9.19
CA TYR A 176 6.95 -13.29 7.91
C TYR A 176 8.47 -13.34 7.98
N ASN A 177 9.06 -14.47 7.56
CA ASN A 177 10.50 -14.63 7.44
C ASN A 177 10.91 -14.60 5.96
N ASN A 178 11.68 -13.57 5.58
CA ASN A 178 12.11 -13.39 4.20
C ASN A 178 13.12 -14.43 3.73
N ALA A 179 13.86 -15.06 4.64
CA ALA A 179 14.93 -16.00 4.30
C ALA A 179 14.39 -17.32 3.71
N ASP A 180 13.22 -17.76 4.16
CA ASP A 180 12.61 -19.05 3.78
C ASP A 180 11.16 -18.92 3.27
N ASP A 181 10.64 -17.69 3.13
CA ASP A 181 9.28 -17.39 2.72
C ASP A 181 8.19 -17.99 3.62
N SER A 182 8.52 -18.21 4.90
CA SER A 182 7.57 -18.76 5.87
C SER A 182 6.74 -17.69 6.56
N PHE A 183 5.52 -18.10 6.95
CA PHE A 183 4.60 -17.30 7.74
C PHE A 183 4.20 -18.04 9.01
N GLN A 184 4.06 -17.29 10.10
CA GLN A 184 3.55 -17.75 11.39
C GLN A 184 2.48 -16.77 11.88
N ARG A 185 1.46 -17.25 12.58
CA ARG A 185 0.37 -16.46 13.17
C ARG A 185 0.31 -16.68 14.68
#